data_AF-A0A1B9PLV7-F1
#
_entry.id   AF-A0A1B9PLV7-F1
#
_cell.length_a   1.000
_cell.length_b   1.000
_cell.length_c   1.000
_cell.angle_alpha   90.00
_cell.angle_beta   90.00
_cell.angle_gamma   90.00
#
_symmetry.space_group_name_H-M   'P 1'
#
loop_
_entity.id
_entity.type
_entity.pdbx_description
1 polymer ?
#
loop_
_entity_poly.entity_id
_entity_poly.type
_entity_poly.pdbx_seq_one_letter_code
_entity_poly.pdbx_strand_id
1 'polypeptide(L)'
;MNDASLNNLDVKQALLTLLDDVDVRETIRQIMAESDNAASTEIQTPTLEGLVKSDLELIEKLQDEKEHLETKINTLSDENEEMKAIIEKLKSLLGLKEEALNESTQSISELNRHKIELETDLSSVNADLNQNKQYLSDISHQHQNLKSEFDSLKQDHEEQERKIGFYRDAFEDDLRIKELYDGLSSQTKLSTEGIFKDTSIKGLIACGIQDKNISNLWDYVKSEVVNGTNPDQERIIRLFELLFQRYKLAYPMFELQQVEVGDKFDTQSHIKHNSSENMSGSIQNVLFYGYINTKTDKVIKLSIVVV
;
A
#
# COMPACT_ATOMS: atom_id res chain seq x y z
N MET A 1 20.01 71.20 79.98
CA MET A 1 20.28 71.20 81.43
C MET A 1 18.97 70.90 82.12
N ASN A 2 18.82 69.68 82.66
CA ASN A 2 17.85 69.40 83.72
C ASN A 2 18.35 70.08 84.98
N ASP A 3 17.52 70.87 85.65
CA ASP A 3 16.94 70.48 86.93
C ASP A 3 15.89 71.53 87.37
N ALA A 4 14.76 71.06 87.88
CA ALA A 4 13.95 71.77 88.88
C ALA A 4 12.74 70.88 89.24
N SER A 5 12.94 70.03 90.24
CA SER A 5 11.84 69.45 91.01
C SER A 5 10.96 70.56 91.59
N LEU A 6 9.65 70.55 91.32
CA LEU A 6 8.69 71.29 92.13
C LEU A 6 8.37 70.43 93.37
N ASN A 7 9.08 70.76 94.45
CA ASN A 7 9.00 70.14 95.76
C ASN A 7 7.59 70.29 96.34
N ASN A 8 7.02 69.18 96.84
CA ASN A 8 5.75 69.12 97.57
C ASN A 8 5.72 69.97 98.87
N LEU A 9 6.87 70.53 99.27
CA LEU A 9 7.00 71.48 100.37
C LEU A 9 6.58 72.92 99.97
N ASP A 10 6.71 73.27 98.68
CA ASP A 10 6.43 74.61 98.14
C ASP A 10 4.92 74.87 97.98
N VAL A 11 4.15 73.83 97.63
CA VAL A 11 2.68 73.89 97.56
C VAL A 11 2.07 74.05 98.96
N LYS A 12 2.65 73.39 99.97
CA LYS A 12 2.20 73.50 101.36
C LYS A 12 2.48 74.89 101.93
N GLN A 13 3.63 75.48 101.61
CA GLN A 13 3.96 76.84 102.04
C GLN A 13 3.10 77.88 101.31
N ALA A 14 2.81 77.69 100.01
CA ALA A 14 1.88 78.53 99.26
C ALA A 14 0.45 78.48 99.84
N LEU A 15 -0.06 77.31 100.20
CA LEU A 15 -1.36 77.15 100.86
C LEU A 15 -1.43 77.82 102.24
N LEU A 16 -0.36 77.75 103.04
CA LEU A 16 -0.28 78.44 104.33
C LEU A 16 -0.25 79.97 104.18
N THR A 17 0.37 80.49 103.11
CA THR A 17 0.43 81.93 102.83
C THR A 17 -0.92 82.47 102.31
N LEU A 18 -1.65 81.66 101.53
CA LEU A 18 -3.03 81.97 101.07
C LEU A 18 -4.07 81.89 102.20
N LEU A 19 -3.81 81.07 103.23
CA LEU A 19 -4.64 81.02 104.45
C LEU A 19 -4.39 82.20 105.39
N ASP A 20 -3.34 83.01 105.17
CA ASP A 20 -3.11 84.24 105.94
C ASP A 20 -3.86 85.46 105.40
N ASP A 21 -4.37 85.36 104.17
CA ASP A 21 -5.19 86.37 103.52
C ASP A 21 -6.62 86.41 104.13
N VAL A 22 -7.03 87.62 104.54
CA VAL A 22 -8.32 87.86 105.21
C VAL A 22 -9.49 87.60 104.25
N ASP A 23 -9.35 87.92 102.97
CA ASP A 23 -10.43 87.76 101.98
C ASP A 23 -10.65 86.27 101.66
N VAL A 24 -9.58 85.46 101.69
CA VAL A 24 -9.65 84.01 101.48
C VAL A 24 -10.30 83.31 102.68
N ARG A 25 -9.99 83.74 103.91
CA ARG A 25 -10.67 83.23 105.13
C ARG A 25 -12.15 83.61 105.18
N GLU A 26 -12.50 84.80 104.70
CA GLU A 26 -13.90 85.24 104.63
C GLU A 26 -14.69 84.43 103.58
N THR A 27 -14.08 84.12 102.44
CA THR A 27 -14.70 83.30 101.39
C THR A 27 -14.91 81.85 101.84
N ILE A 28 -13.97 81.25 102.59
CA ILE A 28 -14.13 79.89 103.16
C ILE A 28 -15.19 79.88 104.27
N ARG A 29 -15.30 80.95 105.08
CA ARG A 29 -16.41 81.11 106.03
C ARG A 29 -17.77 81.26 105.33
N GLN A 30 -17.82 81.92 104.17
CA GLN A 30 -19.04 82.07 103.38
C GLN A 30 -19.51 80.72 102.80
N ILE A 31 -18.59 79.85 102.37
CA ILE A 31 -18.90 78.50 101.86
C ILE A 31 -19.33 77.54 102.98
N MET A 32 -18.80 77.68 104.21
CA MET A 32 -19.21 76.86 105.36
C MET A 32 -20.45 77.39 106.10
N ALA A 33 -20.87 78.65 105.86
CA ALA A 33 -22.07 79.25 106.44
C ALA A 33 -23.30 79.20 105.51
N GLU A 34 -23.12 78.88 104.22
CA GLU A 34 -24.21 78.62 103.26
C GLU A 34 -24.72 77.15 103.30
N SER A 35 -24.18 76.32 104.20
CA SER A 35 -24.62 74.93 104.40
C SER A 35 -25.59 74.72 105.58
N ASP A 36 -26.15 75.76 106.20
CA ASP A 36 -27.22 75.60 107.20
C ASP A 36 -28.11 76.85 107.37
N ASN A 37 -29.43 76.64 107.17
CA ASN A 37 -30.60 77.52 107.40
C ASN A 37 -30.93 78.55 106.30
N ALA A 38 -32.13 78.58 105.71
CA ALA A 38 -33.45 78.54 106.35
C ALA A 38 -34.60 78.40 105.34
N ALA A 39 -35.60 77.56 105.63
CA ALA A 39 -37.02 77.95 105.69
C ALA A 39 -37.91 76.70 105.97
N SER A 40 -38.52 76.70 107.14
CA SER A 40 -39.52 75.75 107.63
C SER A 40 -40.71 75.61 106.68
N THR A 41 -41.31 74.41 106.56
CA THR A 41 -42.73 74.11 106.85
C THR A 41 -43.00 72.59 106.71
N GLU A 42 -43.56 72.03 107.80
CA GLU A 42 -44.38 70.81 107.94
C GLU A 42 -43.86 69.40 107.58
N ILE A 43 -43.75 68.62 108.65
CA ILE A 43 -43.62 67.17 108.72
C ILE A 43 -44.97 66.51 108.39
N GLN A 44 -45.00 65.64 107.39
CA GLN A 44 -45.96 64.53 107.32
C GLN A 44 -45.18 63.22 107.22
N THR A 45 -45.33 62.37 108.23
CA THR A 45 -44.88 60.98 108.24
C THR A 45 -45.64 60.16 107.17
N PRO A 46 -44.99 59.57 106.16
CA PRO A 46 -45.60 58.52 105.35
C PRO A 46 -45.47 57.18 106.09
N THR A 47 -46.58 56.48 106.24
CA THR A 47 -46.72 55.17 106.86
C THR A 47 -45.91 54.09 106.10
N LEU A 48 -45.40 53.08 106.81
CA LEU A 48 -44.58 51.96 106.32
C LEU A 48 -45.12 51.25 105.05
N GLU A 49 -46.42 51.36 104.75
CA GLU A 49 -47.07 50.76 103.58
C GLU A 49 -46.68 51.39 102.23
N GLY A 50 -46.21 52.65 102.21
CA GLY A 50 -45.84 53.34 100.96
C GLY A 50 -44.44 53.00 100.44
N LEU A 51 -43.47 52.80 101.33
CA LEU A 51 -42.09 52.38 100.98
C LEU A 51 -42.04 50.93 100.48
N VAL A 52 -42.82 50.04 101.10
CA VAL A 52 -42.96 48.64 100.66
C VAL A 52 -43.54 48.57 99.25
N LYS A 53 -44.47 49.45 98.89
CA LYS A 53 -45.09 49.49 97.56
C LYS A 53 -44.11 49.97 96.46
N SER A 54 -43.27 50.97 96.76
CA SER A 54 -42.27 51.48 95.82
C SER A 54 -41.13 50.49 95.56
N ASP A 55 -40.66 49.78 96.59
CA ASP A 55 -39.65 48.73 96.41
C ASP A 55 -40.21 47.51 95.69
N LEU A 56 -41.48 47.14 95.93
CA LEU A 56 -42.19 46.11 95.16
C LEU A 56 -42.34 46.48 93.68
N GLU A 57 -42.71 47.73 93.37
CA GLU A 57 -42.82 48.21 91.98
C GLU A 57 -41.46 48.27 91.25
N LEU A 58 -40.35 48.51 91.97
CA LEU A 58 -39.00 48.49 91.39
C LEU A 58 -38.50 47.05 91.17
N ILE A 59 -38.78 46.16 92.13
CA ILE A 59 -38.47 44.72 92.01
C ILE A 59 -39.25 44.11 90.84
N GLU A 60 -40.53 44.46 90.67
CA GLU A 60 -41.36 44.03 89.55
C GLU A 60 -40.79 44.50 88.21
N LYS A 61 -40.41 45.78 88.07
CA LYS A 61 -39.77 46.30 86.85
C LYS A 61 -38.43 45.63 86.53
N LEU A 62 -37.60 45.37 87.54
CA LEU A 62 -36.33 44.68 87.37
C LEU A 62 -36.54 43.19 87.02
N GLN A 63 -37.62 42.58 87.49
CA GLN A 63 -38.02 41.24 87.09
C GLN A 63 -38.51 41.19 85.65
N ASP A 64 -39.36 42.14 85.24
CA ASP A 64 -39.82 42.27 83.85
C ASP A 64 -38.65 42.53 82.89
N GLU A 65 -37.69 43.38 83.29
CA GLU A 65 -36.49 43.65 82.48
C GLU A 65 -35.57 42.43 82.41
N LYS A 66 -35.41 41.70 83.52
CA LYS A 66 -34.67 40.43 83.55
C LYS A 66 -35.34 39.39 82.65
N GLU A 67 -36.66 39.25 82.71
CA GLU A 67 -37.43 38.30 81.89
C GLU A 67 -37.39 38.72 80.41
N HIS A 68 -37.40 40.02 80.11
CA HIS A 68 -37.19 40.54 78.76
C HIS A 68 -35.77 40.29 78.23
N LEU A 69 -34.75 40.44 79.07
CA LEU A 69 -33.37 40.14 78.70
C LEU A 69 -33.13 38.63 78.54
N GLU A 70 -33.73 37.79 79.38
CA GLU A 70 -33.68 36.32 79.26
C GLU A 70 -34.37 35.85 77.97
N THR A 71 -35.55 36.38 77.64
CA THR A 71 -36.23 36.07 76.37
C THR A 71 -35.40 36.52 75.18
N LYS A 72 -34.79 37.71 75.23
CA LYS A 72 -33.92 38.23 74.16
C LYS A 72 -32.64 37.39 73.98
N ILE A 73 -32.01 36.99 75.09
CA ILE A 73 -30.85 36.09 75.10
C ILE A 73 -31.22 34.74 74.48
N ASN A 74 -32.39 34.19 74.82
CA ASN A 74 -32.86 32.93 74.24
C ASN A 74 -33.10 33.07 72.72
N THR A 75 -33.80 34.11 72.25
CA THR A 75 -33.97 34.34 70.80
C THR A 75 -32.64 34.54 70.07
N LEU A 76 -31.70 35.30 70.63
CA LEU A 76 -30.38 35.48 70.04
C LEU A 76 -29.59 34.16 70.03
N SER A 77 -29.74 33.33 71.06
CA SER A 77 -29.12 32.01 71.12
C SER A 77 -29.69 31.10 70.02
N ASP A 78 -31.00 31.08 69.85
CA ASP A 78 -31.69 30.30 68.81
C ASP A 78 -31.27 30.75 67.40
N GLU A 79 -31.25 32.06 67.14
CA GLU A 79 -30.77 32.63 65.87
C GLU A 79 -29.30 32.27 65.59
N ASN A 80 -28.45 32.24 66.62
CA ASN A 80 -27.05 31.90 66.46
C ASN A 80 -26.85 30.41 66.17
N GLU A 81 -27.67 29.53 66.75
CA GLU A 81 -27.69 28.10 66.42
C GLU A 81 -28.22 27.86 65.00
N GLU A 82 -29.27 28.57 64.56
CA GLU A 82 -29.71 28.54 63.15
C GLU A 82 -28.62 29.03 62.19
N MET A 83 -27.94 30.12 62.54
CA MET A 83 -26.87 30.67 61.70
C MET A 83 -25.66 29.71 61.63
N LYS A 84 -25.31 29.03 62.72
CA LYS A 84 -24.31 27.93 62.69
C LYS A 84 -24.75 26.80 61.77
N ALA A 85 -26.02 26.38 61.85
CA ALA A 85 -26.54 25.32 60.98
C ALA A 85 -26.48 25.72 59.49
N ILE A 86 -26.80 26.98 59.17
CA ILE A 86 -26.68 27.53 57.80
C ILE A 86 -25.22 27.55 57.34
N ILE A 87 -24.29 28.00 58.20
CA ILE A 87 -22.86 28.03 57.89
C ILE A 87 -22.33 26.63 57.58
N GLU A 88 -22.69 25.62 58.38
CA GLU A 88 -22.29 24.24 58.13
C GLU A 88 -22.86 23.69 56.82
N LYS A 89 -24.12 24.01 56.51
CA LYS A 89 -24.74 23.63 55.22
C LYS A 89 -24.04 24.29 54.03
N LEU A 90 -23.67 25.56 54.14
CA LEU A 90 -22.93 26.28 53.11
C LEU A 90 -21.51 25.72 52.90
N LYS A 91 -20.81 25.38 53.98
CA LYS A 91 -19.50 24.71 53.91
C LYS A 91 -19.60 23.38 53.17
N SER A 92 -20.62 22.57 53.50
CA SER A 92 -20.86 21.29 52.82
C SER A 92 -21.14 21.48 51.32
N LEU A 93 -22.01 22.44 50.96
CA LEU A 93 -22.31 22.75 49.55
C LEU A 93 -21.09 23.25 48.78
N LEU A 94 -20.24 24.07 49.42
CA LEU A 94 -18.99 24.52 48.82
C LEU A 94 -18.03 23.36 48.58
N GLY A 95 -17.89 22.44 49.54
CA GLY A 95 -17.09 21.23 49.38
C GLY A 95 -17.53 20.37 48.20
N LEU A 96 -18.84 20.09 48.09
CA LEU A 96 -19.40 19.33 46.97
C LEU A 96 -19.19 20.02 45.61
N LYS A 97 -19.26 21.36 45.57
CA LYS A 97 -18.99 22.14 44.36
C LYS A 97 -17.51 22.08 43.97
N GLU A 98 -16.60 22.17 44.94
CA GLU A 98 -15.16 22.07 44.73
C GLU A 98 -14.78 20.69 44.15
N GLU A 99 -15.36 19.62 44.71
CA GLU A 99 -15.18 18.24 44.22
C GLU A 99 -15.69 18.08 42.79
N ALA A 100 -16.92 18.51 42.49
CA ALA A 100 -17.48 18.45 41.14
C ALA A 100 -16.68 19.28 40.12
N LEU A 101 -16.16 20.44 40.54
CA LEU A 101 -15.31 21.28 39.69
C LEU A 101 -13.96 20.59 39.40
N ASN A 102 -13.37 19.96 40.41
CA ASN A 102 -12.10 19.24 40.26
C ASN A 102 -12.27 18.01 39.34
N GLU A 103 -13.33 17.22 39.52
CA GLU A 103 -13.68 16.10 38.64
C GLU A 103 -13.90 16.56 37.18
N SER A 104 -14.65 17.66 36.99
CA SER A 104 -14.86 18.21 35.64
C SER A 104 -13.56 18.71 35.03
N THR A 105 -12.68 19.32 35.80
CA THR A 105 -11.37 19.81 35.33
C THR A 105 -10.48 18.65 34.92
N GLN A 106 -10.47 17.57 35.71
CA GLN A 106 -9.75 16.35 35.39
C GLN A 106 -10.27 15.72 34.09
N SER A 107 -11.60 15.59 33.94
CA SER A 107 -12.21 15.02 32.74
C SER A 107 -11.91 15.85 31.47
N ILE A 108 -11.90 17.19 31.57
CA ILE A 108 -11.49 18.08 30.48
C ILE A 108 -10.02 17.86 30.10
N SER A 109 -9.14 17.69 31.09
CA SER A 109 -7.72 17.43 30.83
C SER A 109 -7.49 16.10 30.10
N GLU A 110 -8.23 15.05 30.48
CA GLU A 110 -8.17 13.73 29.84
C GLU A 110 -8.72 13.77 28.41
N LEU A 111 -9.85 14.45 28.19
CA LEU A 111 -10.41 14.67 26.86
C LEU A 111 -9.45 15.44 25.94
N ASN A 112 -8.78 16.47 26.46
CA ASN A 112 -7.79 17.22 25.69
C ASN A 112 -6.58 16.35 25.32
N ARG A 113 -6.12 15.50 26.22
CA ARG A 113 -5.04 14.54 25.92
C ARG A 113 -5.45 13.59 24.80
N HIS A 114 -6.63 12.98 24.89
CA HIS A 114 -7.14 12.09 23.85
C HIS A 114 -7.35 12.78 22.51
N LYS A 115 -7.79 14.04 22.51
CA LYS A 115 -7.91 14.84 21.29
C LYS A 115 -6.56 15.01 20.60
N ILE A 116 -5.50 15.34 21.36
CA ILE A 116 -4.15 15.50 20.82
C ILE A 116 -3.61 14.18 20.27
N GLU A 117 -3.83 13.07 20.96
CA GLU A 117 -3.47 11.72 20.49
C GLU A 117 -4.15 11.40 19.16
N LEU A 118 -5.48 11.61 19.07
CA LEU A 118 -6.25 11.39 17.85
C LEU A 118 -5.81 12.30 16.69
N GLU A 119 -5.50 13.56 16.94
CA GLU A 119 -4.99 14.49 15.92
C GLU A 119 -3.62 14.04 15.39
N THR A 120 -2.78 13.49 16.26
CA THR A 120 -1.47 12.95 15.90
C THR A 120 -1.60 11.69 15.04
N ASP A 121 -2.46 10.76 15.45
CA ASP A 121 -2.74 9.53 14.70
C ASP A 121 -3.34 9.84 13.33
N LEU A 122 -4.28 10.80 13.26
CA LEU A 122 -4.91 11.22 12.00
C LEU A 122 -3.88 11.82 11.04
N SER A 123 -2.94 12.62 11.56
CA SER A 123 -1.83 13.17 10.77
C SER A 123 -0.94 12.05 10.22
N SER A 124 -0.58 11.06 11.05
CA SER A 124 0.20 9.89 10.63
C SER A 124 -0.50 9.09 9.54
N VAL A 125 -1.77 8.75 9.73
CA VAL A 125 -2.56 7.99 8.75
C VAL A 125 -2.69 8.74 7.43
N ASN A 126 -2.84 10.07 7.47
CA ASN A 126 -2.88 10.88 6.25
C ASN A 126 -1.54 10.88 5.51
N ALA A 127 -0.42 10.90 6.23
CA ALA A 127 0.90 10.80 5.62
C ALA A 127 1.07 9.44 4.92
N ASP A 128 0.71 8.34 5.59
CA ASP A 128 0.76 6.99 5.03
C ASP A 128 -0.17 6.85 3.81
N LEU A 129 -1.38 7.42 3.88
CA LEU A 129 -2.33 7.43 2.77
C LEU A 129 -1.75 8.12 1.53
N ASN A 130 -1.10 9.27 1.72
CA ASN A 130 -0.50 10.03 0.63
C ASN A 130 0.70 9.29 0.03
N GLN A 131 1.54 8.68 0.88
CA GLN A 131 2.65 7.85 0.42
C GLN A 131 2.16 6.63 -0.38
N ASN A 132 1.11 5.95 0.09
CA ASN A 132 0.52 4.82 -0.63
C ASN A 132 -0.09 5.21 -1.97
N LYS A 133 -0.73 6.40 -2.06
CA LYS A 133 -1.22 6.93 -3.34
C LYS A 133 -0.07 7.18 -4.33
N GLN A 134 1.05 7.72 -3.85
CA GLN A 134 2.25 7.93 -4.65
C GLN A 134 2.77 6.59 -5.20
N TYR A 135 2.94 5.59 -4.34
CA TYR A 135 3.39 4.26 -4.75
C TYR A 135 2.44 3.60 -5.75
N LEU A 136 1.12 3.72 -5.56
CA LEU A 136 0.14 3.20 -6.52
C LEU A 136 0.27 3.86 -7.89
N SER A 137 0.50 5.18 -7.92
CA SER A 137 0.73 5.92 -9.17
C SER A 137 1.99 5.43 -9.87
N ASP A 138 3.09 5.27 -9.15
CA ASP A 138 4.37 4.82 -9.70
C ASP A 138 4.28 3.39 -10.24
N ILE A 139 3.67 2.49 -9.48
CA ILE A 139 3.43 1.11 -9.92
C ILE A 139 2.52 1.08 -11.14
N SER A 140 1.48 1.91 -11.20
CA SER A 140 0.59 1.99 -12.36
C SER A 140 1.35 2.45 -13.61
N HIS A 141 2.23 3.44 -13.49
CA HIS A 141 3.07 3.89 -14.61
C HIS A 141 4.06 2.80 -15.06
N GLN A 142 4.72 2.13 -14.12
CA GLN A 142 5.62 1.02 -14.44
C GLN A 142 4.88 -0.12 -15.14
N HIS A 143 3.67 -0.47 -14.67
CA HIS A 143 2.85 -1.50 -15.30
C HIS A 143 2.47 -1.12 -16.73
N GLN A 144 2.09 0.14 -16.97
CA GLN A 144 1.73 0.61 -18.31
C GLN A 144 2.93 0.59 -19.26
N ASN A 145 4.11 1.02 -18.80
CA ASN A 145 5.34 0.95 -19.58
C ASN A 145 5.71 -0.49 -19.92
N LEU A 146 5.75 -1.37 -18.91
CA LEU A 146 6.07 -2.77 -19.10
C LEU A 146 5.06 -3.47 -20.01
N LYS A 147 3.78 -3.08 -19.94
CA LYS A 147 2.75 -3.59 -20.84
C LYS A 147 3.00 -3.18 -22.29
N SER A 148 3.39 -1.93 -22.55
CA SER A 148 3.74 -1.49 -23.90
C SER A 148 4.99 -2.18 -24.45
N GLU A 149 6.02 -2.39 -23.62
CA GLU A 149 7.22 -3.14 -24.01
C GLU A 149 6.88 -4.59 -24.32
N PHE A 150 6.06 -5.24 -23.49
CA PHE A 150 5.59 -6.60 -23.72
C PHE A 150 4.82 -6.73 -25.04
N ASP A 151 3.91 -5.80 -25.33
CA ASP A 151 3.13 -5.83 -26.56
C ASP A 151 4.01 -5.59 -27.80
N SER A 152 5.01 -4.71 -27.72
CA SER A 152 6.01 -4.51 -28.77
C SER A 152 6.85 -5.78 -29.00
N LEU A 153 7.37 -6.38 -27.92
CA LEU A 153 8.20 -7.58 -28.02
C LEU A 153 7.41 -8.77 -28.57
N LYS A 154 6.13 -8.89 -28.21
CA LYS A 154 5.22 -9.90 -28.76
C LYS A 154 5.05 -9.72 -30.26
N GLN A 155 4.84 -8.49 -30.73
CA GLN A 155 4.72 -8.20 -32.15
C GLN A 155 6.01 -8.55 -32.92
N ASP A 156 7.17 -8.19 -32.36
CA ASP A 156 8.47 -8.52 -32.95
C ASP A 156 8.67 -10.04 -33.06
N HIS A 157 8.28 -10.79 -32.02
CA HIS A 157 8.32 -12.25 -32.01
C HIS A 157 7.42 -12.85 -33.10
N GLU A 158 6.18 -12.36 -33.23
CA GLU A 158 5.26 -12.81 -34.29
C GLU A 158 5.80 -12.51 -35.70
N GLU A 159 6.50 -11.39 -35.89
CA GLU A 159 7.16 -11.08 -37.16
C GLU A 159 8.35 -12.01 -37.44
N GLN A 160 9.16 -12.31 -36.42
CA GLN A 160 10.29 -13.24 -36.53
C GLN A 160 9.81 -14.66 -36.87
N GLU A 161 8.78 -15.16 -36.20
CA GLU A 161 8.17 -16.46 -36.51
C GLU A 161 7.66 -16.51 -37.95
N ARG A 162 7.04 -15.43 -38.44
CA ARG A 162 6.60 -15.33 -39.83
C ARG A 162 7.78 -15.39 -40.81
N LYS A 163 8.88 -14.70 -40.50
CA LYS A 163 10.11 -14.73 -41.31
C LYS A 163 10.73 -16.13 -41.30
N ILE A 164 10.81 -16.80 -40.14
CA ILE A 164 11.31 -18.17 -40.02
C ILE A 164 10.46 -19.13 -40.85
N GLY A 165 9.13 -19.04 -40.73
CA GLY A 165 8.20 -19.81 -41.54
C GLY A 165 8.44 -19.61 -43.04
N PHE A 166 8.53 -18.36 -43.48
CA PHE A 166 8.84 -18.04 -44.88
C PHE A 166 10.16 -18.65 -45.35
N TYR A 167 11.25 -18.51 -44.59
CA TYR A 167 12.55 -19.03 -44.99
C TYR A 167 12.59 -20.56 -45.00
N ARG A 168 11.95 -21.21 -44.02
CA ARG A 168 11.82 -22.67 -43.99
C ARG A 168 11.06 -23.14 -45.23
N ASP A 169 9.85 -22.65 -45.43
CA ASP A 169 8.99 -23.15 -46.51
C ASP A 169 9.55 -22.82 -47.91
N ALA A 170 10.32 -21.74 -48.05
CA ALA A 170 10.95 -21.36 -49.32
C ALA A 170 12.23 -22.14 -49.65
N PHE A 171 13.03 -22.52 -48.64
CA PHE A 171 14.40 -23.03 -48.84
C PHE A 171 14.67 -24.41 -48.24
N GLU A 172 13.72 -25.04 -47.54
CA GLU A 172 13.89 -26.35 -46.91
C GLU A 172 14.36 -27.42 -47.90
N ASP A 173 13.72 -27.53 -49.06
CA ASP A 173 14.12 -28.50 -50.10
C ASP A 173 15.52 -28.23 -50.64
N ASP A 174 15.91 -26.96 -50.81
CA ASP A 174 17.23 -26.58 -51.33
C ASP A 174 18.34 -26.91 -50.33
N LEU A 175 18.06 -26.71 -49.03
CA LEU A 175 18.95 -27.14 -47.95
C LEU A 175 19.02 -28.67 -47.90
N ARG A 176 17.89 -29.36 -48.06
CA ARG A 176 17.83 -30.81 -48.04
C ARG A 176 18.63 -31.45 -49.17
N ILE A 177 18.60 -30.86 -50.35
CA ILE A 177 19.45 -31.25 -51.50
C ILE A 177 20.93 -31.19 -51.11
N LYS A 178 21.35 -30.09 -50.45
CA LYS A 178 22.74 -29.93 -50.00
C LYS A 178 23.11 -30.94 -48.92
N GLU A 179 22.25 -31.17 -47.94
CA GLU A 179 22.47 -32.19 -46.90
C GLU A 179 22.63 -33.60 -47.49
N LEU A 180 21.76 -33.96 -48.43
CA LEU A 180 21.85 -35.25 -49.12
C LEU A 180 23.17 -35.37 -49.87
N TYR A 181 23.56 -34.35 -50.65
CA TYR A 181 24.82 -34.34 -51.37
C TYR A 181 26.03 -34.43 -50.44
N ASP A 182 26.05 -33.65 -49.35
CA ASP A 182 27.14 -33.65 -48.38
C ASP A 182 27.25 -34.98 -47.63
N GLY A 183 26.13 -35.66 -47.44
CA GLY A 183 26.08 -37.01 -46.89
C GLY A 183 26.64 -38.10 -47.82
N LEU A 184 26.81 -37.85 -49.13
CA LEU A 184 27.36 -38.85 -50.05
C LEU A 184 28.84 -39.14 -49.74
N SER A 185 29.25 -40.39 -49.94
CA SER A 185 30.65 -40.80 -49.86
C SER A 185 31.52 -40.06 -50.89
N SER A 186 32.83 -39.97 -50.62
CA SER A 186 33.79 -39.34 -51.53
C SER A 186 33.78 -40.01 -52.91
N GLN A 187 33.59 -41.33 -52.97
CA GLN A 187 33.54 -42.07 -54.23
C GLN A 187 32.31 -41.69 -55.06
N THR A 188 31.13 -41.60 -54.42
CA THR A 188 29.90 -41.15 -55.09
C THR A 188 30.04 -39.72 -55.58
N LYS A 189 30.57 -38.80 -54.76
CA LYS A 189 30.81 -37.40 -55.15
C LYS A 189 31.70 -37.29 -56.37
N LEU A 190 32.84 -38.01 -56.39
CA LEU A 190 33.74 -38.07 -57.54
C LEU A 190 33.05 -38.61 -58.79
N SER A 191 32.23 -39.66 -58.64
CA SER A 191 31.46 -40.24 -59.75
C SER A 191 30.43 -39.28 -60.33
N THR A 192 29.94 -38.33 -59.52
CA THR A 192 28.97 -37.30 -59.91
C THR A 192 29.59 -35.93 -60.26
N GLU A 193 30.92 -35.78 -60.24
CA GLU A 193 31.61 -34.51 -60.49
C GLU A 193 31.31 -33.94 -61.89
N GLY A 194 31.13 -34.81 -62.89
CA GLY A 194 30.73 -34.42 -64.24
C GLY A 194 29.31 -33.84 -64.34
N ILE A 195 28.48 -34.06 -63.32
CA ILE A 195 27.10 -33.57 -63.21
C ILE A 195 27.05 -32.31 -62.35
N PHE A 196 27.71 -32.34 -61.19
CA PHE A 196 27.71 -31.24 -60.22
C PHE A 196 29.04 -30.49 -60.23
N LYS A 197 29.13 -29.47 -61.09
CA LYS A 197 30.34 -28.65 -61.23
C LYS A 197 30.56 -27.66 -60.09
N ASP A 198 29.48 -27.21 -59.47
CA ASP A 198 29.49 -26.38 -58.26
C ASP A 198 28.65 -27.09 -57.19
N THR A 199 29.26 -27.34 -56.04
CA THR A 199 28.67 -28.08 -54.91
C THR A 199 28.08 -27.15 -53.84
N SER A 200 28.06 -25.84 -54.09
CA SER A 200 27.24 -24.89 -53.33
C SER A 200 25.75 -25.19 -53.51
N ILE A 201 24.89 -24.73 -52.60
CA ILE A 201 23.43 -24.90 -52.73
C ILE A 201 22.95 -24.41 -54.11
N LYS A 202 23.33 -23.18 -54.47
CA LYS A 202 22.97 -22.56 -55.76
C LYS A 202 23.49 -23.38 -56.95
N GLY A 203 24.72 -23.89 -56.83
CA GLY A 203 25.34 -24.74 -57.84
C GLY A 203 24.60 -26.05 -58.07
N LEU A 204 24.24 -26.75 -56.99
CA LEU A 204 23.49 -28.01 -57.05
C LEU A 204 22.12 -27.82 -57.70
N ILE A 205 21.37 -26.77 -57.31
CA ILE A 205 20.07 -26.45 -57.92
C ILE A 205 20.23 -26.09 -59.40
N ALA A 206 21.19 -25.22 -59.74
CA ALA A 206 21.46 -24.83 -61.12
C ALA A 206 21.86 -26.03 -62.00
N CYS A 207 22.61 -26.98 -61.45
CA CYS A 207 22.95 -28.22 -62.14
C CYS A 207 21.72 -29.14 -62.29
N GLY A 208 20.88 -29.26 -61.26
CA GLY A 208 19.70 -30.13 -61.26
C GLY A 208 18.59 -29.71 -62.23
N ILE A 209 18.49 -28.42 -62.56
CA ILE A 209 17.50 -27.90 -63.54
C ILE A 209 17.98 -28.08 -64.99
N GLN A 210 19.24 -28.45 -65.22
CA GLN A 210 19.74 -28.67 -66.58
C GLN A 210 19.34 -30.05 -67.10
N ASP A 211 18.67 -30.07 -68.26
CA ASP A 211 18.19 -31.30 -68.93
C ASP A 211 19.26 -32.39 -69.06
N LYS A 212 20.45 -32.01 -69.53
CA LYS A 212 21.59 -32.93 -69.66
C LYS A 212 22.00 -33.53 -68.30
N ASN A 213 22.06 -32.72 -67.26
CA ASN A 213 22.54 -33.15 -65.95
C ASN A 213 21.50 -34.01 -65.23
N ILE A 214 20.22 -33.66 -65.30
CA ILE A 214 19.15 -34.47 -64.70
C ILE A 214 19.03 -35.83 -65.39
N SER A 215 19.19 -35.87 -66.73
CA SER A 215 19.26 -37.13 -67.47
C SER A 215 20.49 -37.96 -67.08
N ASN A 216 21.67 -37.34 -66.97
CA ASN A 216 22.90 -38.04 -66.57
C ASN A 216 22.81 -38.55 -65.13
N LEU A 217 22.20 -37.78 -64.23
CA LEU A 217 21.97 -38.19 -62.85
C LEU A 217 21.04 -39.39 -62.80
N TRP A 218 19.97 -39.40 -63.60
CA TRP A 218 19.09 -40.54 -63.72
C TRP A 218 19.83 -41.79 -64.21
N ASP A 219 20.67 -41.66 -65.24
CA ASP A 219 21.46 -42.78 -65.76
C ASP A 219 22.45 -43.34 -64.72
N TYR A 220 23.05 -42.45 -63.92
CA TYR A 220 23.90 -42.82 -62.79
C TYR A 220 23.09 -43.55 -61.70
N VAL A 221 21.96 -43.00 -61.25
CA VAL A 221 21.10 -43.68 -60.26
C VAL A 221 20.69 -45.05 -60.76
N LYS A 222 20.32 -45.17 -62.04
CA LYS A 222 20.00 -46.44 -62.66
C LYS A 222 21.15 -47.45 -62.53
N SER A 223 22.39 -47.07 -62.83
CA SER A 223 23.52 -48.00 -62.69
C SER A 223 23.71 -48.44 -61.25
N GLU A 224 23.59 -47.51 -60.29
CA GLU A 224 23.74 -47.83 -58.88
C GLU A 224 22.63 -48.74 -58.37
N VAL A 225 21.37 -48.49 -58.78
CA VAL A 225 20.21 -49.31 -58.40
C VAL A 225 20.32 -50.71 -58.98
N VAL A 226 20.69 -50.85 -60.25
CA VAL A 226 20.81 -52.17 -60.90
C VAL A 226 22.00 -52.98 -60.38
N ASN A 227 23.10 -52.32 -60.00
CA ASN A 227 24.28 -52.99 -59.47
C ASN A 227 24.16 -53.30 -57.96
N GLY A 228 23.45 -52.47 -57.20
CA GLY A 228 23.10 -52.69 -55.79
C GLY A 228 24.27 -52.64 -54.80
N THR A 229 25.44 -52.13 -55.19
CA THR A 229 26.66 -52.15 -54.36
C THR A 229 26.96 -50.83 -53.67
N ASN A 230 26.27 -49.75 -54.01
CA ASN A 230 26.56 -48.42 -53.48
C ASN A 230 25.78 -48.15 -52.19
N PRO A 231 26.45 -47.95 -51.04
CA PRO A 231 25.77 -47.66 -49.77
C PRO A 231 25.00 -46.33 -49.79
N ASP A 232 25.29 -45.44 -50.74
CA ASP A 232 24.62 -44.15 -50.89
C ASP A 232 23.35 -44.23 -51.77
N GLN A 233 22.99 -45.40 -52.31
CA GLN A 233 21.91 -45.56 -53.29
C GLN A 233 20.62 -44.81 -52.92
N GLU A 234 20.12 -44.99 -51.69
CA GLU A 234 18.88 -44.33 -51.22
C GLU A 234 19.03 -42.79 -51.19
N ARG A 235 20.22 -42.29 -50.82
CA ARG A 235 20.50 -40.84 -50.79
C ARG A 235 20.54 -40.25 -52.19
N ILE A 236 21.10 -40.97 -53.16
CA ILE A 236 21.20 -40.52 -54.56
C ILE A 236 19.81 -40.54 -55.22
N ILE A 237 18.97 -41.54 -54.93
CA ILE A 237 17.57 -41.59 -55.39
C ILE A 237 16.81 -40.35 -54.88
N ARG A 238 16.85 -40.09 -53.56
CA ARG A 238 16.19 -38.92 -52.97
C ARG A 238 16.73 -37.60 -53.52
N LEU A 239 18.04 -37.52 -53.75
CA LEU A 239 18.67 -36.35 -54.36
C LEU A 239 18.13 -36.13 -55.79
N PHE A 240 18.00 -37.19 -56.59
CA PHE A 240 17.38 -37.11 -57.90
C PHE A 240 15.93 -36.63 -57.81
N GLU A 241 15.12 -37.19 -56.91
CA GLU A 241 13.70 -36.82 -56.77
C GLU A 241 13.52 -35.33 -56.46
N LEU A 242 14.27 -34.79 -55.48
CA LEU A 242 14.21 -33.38 -55.13
C LEU A 242 14.68 -32.47 -56.28
N LEU A 243 15.78 -32.83 -56.96
CA LEU A 243 16.26 -32.08 -58.12
C LEU A 243 15.28 -32.17 -59.30
N PHE A 244 14.63 -33.31 -59.49
CA PHE A 244 13.63 -33.52 -60.54
C PHE A 244 12.37 -32.68 -60.29
N GLN A 245 11.95 -32.52 -59.03
CA GLN A 245 10.87 -31.58 -58.69
C GLN A 245 11.22 -30.14 -59.11
N ARG A 246 12.46 -29.69 -58.87
CA ARG A 246 12.95 -28.39 -59.35
C ARG A 246 13.01 -28.31 -60.88
N TYR A 247 13.48 -29.38 -61.53
CA TYR A 247 13.47 -29.49 -62.99
C TYR A 247 12.05 -29.39 -63.56
N LYS A 248 11.05 -30.04 -62.94
CA LYS A 248 9.63 -29.96 -63.34
C LYS A 248 9.09 -28.53 -63.25
N LEU A 249 9.52 -27.72 -62.28
CA LEU A 249 9.12 -26.30 -62.22
C LEU A 249 9.58 -25.53 -63.47
N ALA A 250 10.78 -25.81 -63.97
CA ALA A 250 11.30 -25.21 -65.20
C ALA A 250 10.71 -25.84 -66.48
N TYR A 251 10.40 -27.13 -66.43
CA TYR A 251 9.87 -27.90 -67.57
C TYR A 251 8.63 -28.72 -67.15
N PRO A 252 7.45 -28.08 -67.01
CA PRO A 252 6.24 -28.73 -66.47
C PRO A 252 5.67 -29.87 -67.31
N MET A 253 6.18 -30.07 -68.54
CA MET A 253 5.79 -31.19 -69.40
C MET A 253 6.41 -32.53 -68.99
N PHE A 254 7.32 -32.56 -68.01
CA PHE A 254 7.89 -33.80 -67.53
C PHE A 254 7.29 -34.22 -66.19
N GLU A 255 6.98 -35.50 -66.06
CA GLU A 255 6.47 -36.10 -64.84
C GLU A 255 7.11 -37.46 -64.61
N LEU A 256 7.26 -37.84 -63.33
CA LEU A 256 7.65 -39.20 -62.99
C LEU A 256 6.58 -40.17 -63.49
N GLN A 257 7.02 -41.32 -63.99
CA GLN A 257 6.13 -42.39 -64.42
C GLN A 257 5.24 -42.83 -63.24
N GLN A 258 3.95 -42.98 -63.50
CA GLN A 258 3.00 -43.57 -62.56
C GLN A 258 3.08 -45.09 -62.72
N VAL A 259 3.76 -45.76 -61.79
CA VAL A 259 3.94 -47.22 -61.80
C VAL A 259 3.64 -47.73 -60.39
N GLU A 260 2.75 -48.71 -60.29
CA GLU A 260 2.34 -49.30 -59.02
C GLU A 260 2.64 -50.80 -58.95
N VAL A 261 2.71 -51.32 -57.73
CA VAL A 261 2.83 -52.77 -57.50
C VAL A 261 1.54 -53.44 -57.97
N GLY A 262 1.67 -54.49 -58.78
CA GLY A 262 0.56 -55.20 -59.42
C GLY A 262 0.41 -54.89 -60.92
N ASP A 263 0.95 -53.76 -61.39
CA ASP A 263 0.92 -53.38 -62.81
C ASP A 263 1.63 -54.40 -63.69
N LYS A 264 1.21 -54.53 -64.94
CA LYS A 264 1.86 -55.43 -65.90
C LYS A 264 3.21 -54.88 -66.33
N PHE A 265 4.24 -55.72 -66.29
CA PHE A 265 5.55 -55.37 -66.83
C PHE A 265 5.46 -55.09 -68.35
N ASP A 266 6.14 -54.03 -68.79
CA ASP A 266 6.19 -53.57 -70.18
C ASP A 266 7.62 -53.13 -70.49
N THR A 267 8.25 -53.78 -71.47
CA THR A 267 9.61 -53.47 -71.91
C THR A 267 9.77 -52.06 -72.50
N GLN A 268 8.69 -51.41 -72.94
CA GLN A 268 8.72 -50.05 -73.44
C GLN A 268 8.65 -48.98 -72.34
N SER A 269 8.26 -49.38 -71.13
CA SER A 269 8.03 -48.49 -69.99
C SER A 269 8.90 -48.82 -68.78
N HIS A 270 9.39 -50.05 -68.67
CA HIS A 270 10.04 -50.60 -67.48
C HIS A 270 11.38 -51.31 -67.79
N ILE A 271 12.33 -51.20 -66.85
CA ILE A 271 13.59 -51.93 -66.81
C ILE A 271 13.53 -52.94 -65.67
N LYS A 272 13.92 -54.18 -65.97
CA LYS A 272 13.98 -55.25 -64.97
C LYS A 272 15.23 -55.12 -64.10
N HIS A 273 15.05 -55.20 -62.79
CA HIS A 273 16.15 -55.33 -61.84
C HIS A 273 16.78 -56.73 -61.89
N ASN A 274 18.08 -56.85 -61.58
CA ASN A 274 18.83 -58.11 -61.69
C ASN A 274 18.29 -59.24 -60.79
N SER A 275 17.58 -58.89 -59.71
CA SER A 275 16.97 -59.83 -58.76
C SER A 275 15.63 -60.42 -59.22
N SER A 276 15.12 -60.03 -60.40
CA SER A 276 13.81 -60.50 -60.87
C SER A 276 13.92 -61.91 -61.44
N GLU A 277 13.23 -62.86 -60.80
CA GLU A 277 13.24 -64.28 -61.17
C GLU A 277 12.47 -64.53 -62.47
N ASN A 278 11.41 -63.76 -62.74
CA ASN A 278 10.54 -63.94 -63.89
C ASN A 278 10.97 -63.09 -65.10
N MET A 279 10.66 -63.55 -66.32
CA MET A 279 10.85 -62.76 -67.55
C MET A 279 9.67 -61.86 -67.89
N SER A 280 8.50 -62.12 -67.31
CA SER A 280 7.25 -61.39 -67.51
C SER A 280 6.33 -61.63 -66.32
N GLY A 281 5.50 -60.65 -65.97
CA GLY A 281 4.58 -60.78 -64.83
C GLY A 281 4.07 -59.44 -64.36
N SER A 282 3.44 -59.46 -63.19
CA SER A 282 3.07 -58.24 -62.47
C SER A 282 4.27 -57.70 -61.70
N ILE A 283 4.37 -56.39 -61.62
CA ILE A 283 5.39 -55.68 -60.85
C ILE A 283 5.22 -56.01 -59.38
N GLN A 284 6.28 -56.51 -58.75
CA GLN A 284 6.33 -56.83 -57.33
C GLN A 284 6.86 -55.66 -56.50
N ASN A 285 7.76 -54.86 -57.06
CA ASN A 285 8.34 -53.69 -56.39
C ASN A 285 8.85 -52.66 -57.39
N VAL A 286 8.79 -51.37 -57.06
CA VAL A 286 9.34 -50.27 -57.85
C VAL A 286 10.55 -49.69 -57.10
N LEU A 287 11.74 -49.80 -57.71
CA LEU A 287 12.99 -49.41 -57.06
C LEU A 287 13.42 -47.98 -57.40
N PHE A 288 13.09 -47.53 -58.61
CA PHE A 288 13.42 -46.18 -59.05
C PHE A 288 12.51 -45.75 -60.21
N TYR A 289 11.93 -44.56 -60.10
CA TYR A 289 11.00 -44.06 -61.11
C TYR A 289 11.72 -43.49 -62.33
N GLY A 290 11.21 -43.85 -63.50
CA GLY A 290 11.46 -43.18 -64.76
C GLY A 290 10.65 -41.89 -64.88
N TYR A 291 10.75 -41.22 -66.03
CA TYR A 291 9.93 -40.04 -66.31
C TYR A 291 9.49 -39.98 -67.77
N ILE A 292 8.36 -39.33 -67.98
CA ILE A 292 7.67 -39.20 -69.27
C ILE A 292 7.54 -37.74 -69.66
N ASN A 293 7.34 -37.50 -70.95
CA ASN A 293 6.85 -36.24 -71.45
C ASN A 293 5.33 -36.30 -71.61
N THR A 294 4.59 -35.57 -70.78
CA THR A 294 3.12 -35.55 -70.74
C THR A 294 2.48 -34.94 -71.99
N LYS A 295 3.23 -34.17 -72.79
CA LYS A 295 2.73 -33.62 -74.07
C LYS A 295 2.75 -34.63 -75.21
N THR A 296 3.73 -35.54 -75.20
CA THR A 296 3.92 -36.52 -76.29
C THR A 296 3.61 -37.95 -75.87
N ASP A 297 3.25 -38.15 -74.59
CA ASP A 297 3.07 -39.45 -73.94
C ASP A 297 4.27 -40.40 -74.15
N LYS A 298 5.47 -39.81 -74.28
CA LYS A 298 6.68 -40.55 -74.58
C LYS A 298 7.46 -40.80 -73.30
N VAL A 299 7.77 -42.07 -73.05
CA VAL A 299 8.73 -42.47 -72.03
C VAL A 299 10.12 -41.96 -72.40
N ILE A 300 10.68 -41.08 -71.55
CA ILE A 300 12.04 -40.57 -71.73
C ILE A 300 13.03 -41.47 -71.02
N LYS A 301 12.73 -41.82 -69.77
CA LYS A 301 13.47 -42.79 -68.96
C LYS A 301 12.49 -43.79 -68.34
N LEU A 302 12.88 -45.07 -68.34
CA LEU A 302 12.05 -46.22 -67.96
C LEU A 302 12.16 -46.50 -66.45
N SER A 303 11.08 -46.80 -65.73
CA SER A 303 11.14 -47.16 -64.30
C SER A 303 11.84 -48.49 -64.07
N ILE A 304 12.59 -48.61 -62.99
CA ILE A 304 13.28 -49.84 -62.59
C ILE A 304 12.41 -50.61 -61.60
N VAL A 305 12.07 -51.84 -61.96
CA VAL A 305 11.09 -52.66 -61.23
C VAL A 305 11.59 -54.09 -61.02
N VAL A 306 11.04 -54.73 -60.00
CA VAL A 306 11.18 -56.18 -59.74
C VAL A 306 9.91 -56.88 -60.22
N VAL A 307 10.07 -57.98 -60.97
CA VAL A 307 8.98 -58.77 -61.58
C VAL A 307 9.08 -60.24 -61.19
#